data_AF-A0A528HCC9-F1
#
_entry.id   AF-A0A528HCC9-F1
#
_cell.length_a   1.000
_cell.length_b   1.000
_cell.length_c   1.000
_cell.angle_alpha   90.00
_cell.angle_beta   90.00
_cell.angle_gamma   90.00
#
_symmetry.space_group_name_H-M   'P 1'
#
loop_
_entity.id
_entity.type
_entity.pdbx_description
1 polymer ?
#
loop_
_entity_poly.entity_id
_entity_poly.type
_entity_poly.pdbx_seq_one_letter_code
_entity_poly.pdbx_strand_id
1 'polypeptide(L)' 'MSDELLIIEDDAMLGIDLKRYFERVGWRTRLVRSLEEAGSFVFGSGYE' A
#
# COMPACT_ATOMS: atom_id res chain seq x y z
N MET A 1 -6.01 -15.17 -9.71
CA MET A 1 -5.38 -13.84 -9.78
C MET A 1 -5.45 -13.27 -8.37
N SER A 2 -4.31 -12.92 -7.77
CA SER A 2 -4.29 -12.20 -6.50
C SER A 2 -4.36 -10.71 -6.80
N ASP A 3 -5.40 -10.03 -6.31
CA ASP A 3 -5.52 -8.58 -6.45
C ASP A 3 -4.38 -7.88 -5.70
N GLU A 4 -3.91 -6.75 -6.24
CA GLU A 4 -2.87 -5.92 -5.62
C GLU A 4 -3.47 -4.64 -5.04
N LEU A 5 -3.05 -4.27 -3.83
CA LEU A 5 -3.54 -3.08 -3.11
C LEU A 5 -2.38 -2.26 -2.54
N LEU A 6 -2.37 -0.96 -2.84
CA LEU A 6 -1.52 0.02 -2.20
C LEU A 6 -2.34 0.79 -1.16
N ILE A 7 -1.90 0.73 0.10
CA ILE A 7 -2.49 1.43 1.24
C ILE A 7 -1.62 2.63 1.55
N ILE A 8 -2.23 3.81 1.61
CA ILE A 8 -1.56 5.07 1.99
C ILE A 8 -2.18 5.52 3.31
N GLU A 9 -1.42 5.41 4.39
CA GLU A 9 -1.92 5.61 5.76
C GLU A 9 -0.78 6.08 6.67
N ASP A 10 -0.98 7.21 7.35
CA ASP A 10 0.02 7.82 8.23
C ASP A 10 -0.04 7.28 9.66
N ASP A 11 -1.21 6.78 10.10
CA ASP A 11 -1.35 6.04 11.34
C ASP A 11 -0.78 4.61 11.21
N ALA A 12 0.30 4.35 11.95
CA ALA A 12 1.01 3.07 11.88
C ALA A 12 0.15 1.86 12.31
N MET A 13 -0.73 2.02 13.29
CA MET A 13 -1.56 0.93 13.81
C MET A 13 -2.67 0.59 12.81
N LEU A 14 -3.38 1.61 12.33
CA LEU A 14 -4.42 1.45 11.33
C LEU A 14 -3.87 0.84 10.04
N GLY A 15 -2.72 1.33 9.56
CA GLY A 15 -2.08 0.80 8.37
C GLY A 15 -1.72 -0.69 8.50
N ILE A 16 -1.20 -1.11 9.65
CA ILE A 16 -0.88 -2.53 9.93
C ILE A 16 -2.15 -3.39 9.95
N ASP A 17 -3.22 -2.91 10.58
CA ASP A 17 -4.47 -3.66 10.69
C ASP A 17 -5.15 -3.85 9.33
N LEU A 18 -5.18 -2.80 8.50
CA LEU A 18 -5.68 -2.87 7.13
C LEU A 18 -4.84 -3.85 6.29
N LYS A 19 -3.51 -3.73 6.36
CA LYS A 19 -2.59 -4.63 5.65
C LYS A 19 -2.89 -6.10 5.98
N ARG A 20 -2.95 -6.42 7.28
CA ARG A 20 -3.24 -7.79 7.76
C ARG A 20 -4.62 -8.28 7.31
N TYR A 21 -5.63 -7.41 7.35
CA TYR A 21 -6.98 -7.77 6.91
C TYR A 21 -6.98 -8.21 5.43
N PHE A 22 -6.42 -7.40 4.53
CA PHE A 22 -6.45 -7.66 3.09
C PHE A 22 -5.52 -8.82 2.68
N GLU A 23 -4.36 -8.97 3.33
CA GLU A 23 -3.50 -10.14 3.13
C GLU A 23 -4.23 -11.45 3.47
N ARG A 24 -5.02 -11.46 4.56
CA ARG A 24 -5.85 -12.60 4.94
C ARG A 24 -6.97 -12.89 3.94
N VAL A 25 -7.46 -11.88 3.22
CA VAL A 25 -8.47 -12.01 2.15
C VAL A 25 -7.81 -12.49 0.83
N GLY A 26 -6.49 -12.60 0.77
CA GLY A 26 -5.74 -13.12 -0.37
C GLY A 26 -5.17 -12.05 -1.31
N TRP A 27 -5.19 -10.78 -0.88
CA TRP A 27 -4.64 -9.66 -1.65
C TRP A 27 -3.15 -9.50 -1.36
N ARG A 28 -2.39 -9.05 -2.36
CA ARG A 28 -1.01 -8.60 -2.17
C ARG A 28 -1.01 -7.13 -1.82
N THR A 29 -0.57 -6.79 -0.61
CA THR A 29 -0.63 -5.42 -0.12
C THR A 29 0.75 -4.75 -0.08
N ARG A 30 0.77 -3.44 -0.28
CA ARG A 30 1.88 -2.55 0.05
C ARG A 30 1.35 -1.43 0.93
N LEU A 31 2.10 -1.05 1.95
CA LEU A 31 1.73 0.03 2.88
C LEU A 31 2.80 1.12 2.79
N VAL A 32 2.37 2.36 2.60
CA VAL A 32 3.19 3.57 2.59
C VAL A 32 2.54 4.63 3.47
N ARG A 33 3.33 5.60 3.92
CA ARG A 33 2.89 6.64 4.86
C ARG A 33 2.49 7.96 4.21
N SER A 34 2.77 8.12 2.93
CA SER A 34 2.53 9.38 2.24
C SER A 34 2.26 9.18 0.75
N LEU A 35 1.70 10.21 0.11
CA LEU A 35 1.53 10.25 -1.34
C LEU A 35 2.87 10.26 -2.08
N GLU A 36 3.90 10.86 -1.50
CA GLU A 36 5.26 10.88 -2.05
C GLU A 36 5.83 9.46 -2.13
N GLU A 37 5.72 8.68 -1.04
CA GLU A 37 6.11 7.27 -1.03
C GLU A 37 5.27 6.45 -2.02
N ALA A 38 3.96 6.71 -2.11
CA ALA A 38 3.05 6.04 -3.03
C ALA A 38 3.44 6.28 -4.50
N GLY A 39 3.93 7.48 -4.82
CA GLY A 39 4.31 7.87 -6.18
C GLY A 39 5.31 6.91 -6.82
N SER A 40 6.26 6.41 -6.02
CA SER A 40 7.28 5.44 -6.47
C SER A 40 6.69 4.08 -6.89
N PHE A 41 5.50 3.73 -6.40
CA PHE A 41 4.84 2.46 -6.68
C PHE A 41 3.82 2.55 -7.80
N VAL A 42 3.12 3.67 -7.92
CA VAL A 42 2.04 3.86 -8.91
C VAL A 42 2.58 4.28 -10.27
N PHE A 43 3.56 5.19 -10.28
CA PHE A 43 4.00 5.82 -11.52
C PHE A 43 5.30 5.23 -12.09
N GLY A 44 5.93 4.31 -11.37
CA GLY A 44 7.27 3.81 -11.69
C GLY A 44 8.33 4.92 -11.54
N SER A 45 9.60 4.54 -11.56
CA SER A 45 10.75 5.45 -11.44
C SER A 45 10.88 6.39 -12.66
N GLY A 46 9.95 7.34 -12.84
CA GLY A 46 9.88 8.15 -14.06
C GLY A 46 8.95 9.36 -14.04
N TYR A 47 8.73 10.01 -12.89
CA TYR A 47 8.20 11.38 -12.87
C TYR A 47 9.23 12.27 -12.18
N GLU A 48 10.09 12.87 -13.01
CA GLU A 48 10.84 14.10 -12.68
C GLU A 48 9.91 15.31 -12.75
#